data_AF-A0A927NV17-F1
#
_entry.id   AF-A0A927NV17-F1
#
_cell.length_a   1.000
_cell.length_b   1.000
_cell.length_c   1.000
_cell.angle_alpha   90.00
_cell.angle_beta   90.00
_cell.angle_gamma   90.00
#
_symmetry.space_group_name_H-M   'P 1'
#
loop_
_entity.id
_entity.type
_entity.pdbx_description
1 polymer ?
#
loop_
_entity_poly.entity_id
_entity_poly.type
_entity_poly.pdbx_seq_one_letter_code
_entity_poly.pdbx_strand_id
1 'polypeptide(L)' 'MENVIICNCKQVSYKDIEHALENQNKMEDVLQLFDEVQKITHCSTGCGGCHDKVLDVISEVMMK' A
#
# COMPACT_ATOMS: atom_id res chain seq x y z
N MET A 1 4.64 -10.67 10.78
CA MET A 1 3.77 -9.54 11.17
C MET A 1 2.34 -10.02 11.25
N GLU A 2 1.61 -9.63 12.28
CA GLU A 2 0.15 -9.79 12.31
C GLU A 2 -0.45 -8.91 11.19
N ASN A 3 -1.55 -9.34 10.56
CA ASN A 3 -2.16 -8.58 9.45
C ASN A 3 -2.91 -7.36 10.02
N VAL A 4 -2.26 -6.20 10.02
CA VAL A 4 -2.82 -4.96 10.57
C VAL A 4 -3.62 -4.19 9.51
N ILE A 5 -4.75 -3.60 9.89
CA ILE A 5 -5.49 -2.66 9.04
C ILE A 5 -4.74 -1.33 8.94
N ILE A 6 -4.38 -0.95 7.72
CA ILE A 6 -3.69 0.30 7.39
C ILE A 6 -4.68 1.41 7.03
N CYS A 7 -5.68 1.10 6.20
CA CYS A 7 -6.77 2.02 5.86
C CYS A 7 -8.09 1.55 6.45
N ASN A 8 -8.58 2.23 7.49
CA ASN A 8 -9.88 1.92 8.09
C ASN A 8 -11.06 2.26 7.17
N CYS A 9 -10.97 3.30 6.33
CA CYS A 9 -12.09 3.69 5.45
C CYS A 9 -12.41 2.63 4.39
N LYS A 10 -11.38 1.93 3.90
CA LYS A 10 -11.50 0.95 2.80
C LYS A 10 -11.20 -0.48 3.25
N GLN A 11 -10.95 -0.67 4.55
CA GLN A 11 -10.59 -1.95 5.15
C GLN A 11 -9.37 -2.60 4.46
N VAL A 12 -8.35 -1.80 4.16
CA VAL A 12 -7.11 -2.27 3.53
C VAL A 12 -6.10 -2.64 4.60
N SER A 13 -5.61 -3.87 4.54
CA SER A 13 -4.61 -4.44 5.44
C SER A 13 -3.19 -4.39 4.87
N TYR A 14 -2.20 -4.67 5.71
CA TYR A 14 -0.81 -4.81 5.27
C TYR A 14 -0.69 -5.83 4.12
N LYS A 15 -1.34 -7.00 4.26
CA LYS A 15 -1.29 -8.05 3.25
C LYS A 15 -1.93 -7.66 1.93
N ASP A 16 -2.95 -6.80 1.94
CA ASP A 16 -3.58 -6.32 0.71
C ASP A 16 -2.61 -5.42 -0.07
N ILE A 17 -1.82 -4.60 0.63
CA ILE A 17 -0.76 -3.77 0.03
C ILE A 17 0.37 -4.66 -0.49
N GLU A 18 0.84 -5.62 0.30
CA GLU A 18 1.88 -6.58 -0.11
C GLU A 18 1.46 -7.35 -1.37
N HIS A 19 0.23 -7.88 -1.41
CA HIS A 19 -0.31 -8.57 -2.57
C HIS A 19 -0.45 -7.66 -3.81
N ALA A 20 -0.84 -6.40 -3.62
CA ALA A 20 -0.91 -5.43 -4.71
C ALA A 20 0.47 -5.13 -5.34
N LEU A 21 1.56 -5.36 -4.60
CA LEU A 21 2.94 -5.18 -5.03
C LEU A 21 3.57 -6.43 -5.67
N GLU A 22 3.02 -7.64 -5.45
CA GLU A 22 3.62 -8.91 -5.91
C GLU A 22 3.89 -8.97 -7.42
N ASN A 23 3.09 -8.26 -8.23
CA ASN A 23 3.21 -8.24 -9.69
C ASN A 23 3.85 -6.95 -10.25
N GLN A 24 4.32 -6.04 -9.38
CA GLN A 24 4.89 -4.77 -9.81
C GLN A 24 6.39 -4.87 -10.10
N ASN A 25 6.90 -3.98 -10.96
CA ASN A 25 8.29 -4.01 -11.36
C ASN A 25 9.19 -3.39 -10.27
N LYS A 26 10.30 -4.05 -9.92
CA LYS A 26 11.30 -3.54 -8.97
C LYS A 26 11.99 -2.24 -9.39
N MET A 27 11.82 -1.81 -10.64
CA MET A 27 12.35 -0.53 -11.14
C MET A 27 11.46 0.68 -10.82
N GLU A 28 10.24 0.47 -10.32
CA GLU A 28 9.32 1.57 -9.98
C GLU A 28 9.69 2.23 -8.66
N ASP A 29 9.46 3.54 -8.56
CA ASP A 29 9.63 4.27 -7.31
C ASP A 29 8.41 4.13 -6.38
N VAL A 30 8.55 4.54 -5.13
CA VAL A 30 7.50 4.41 -4.10
C VAL A 30 6.22 5.14 -4.49
N LEU A 31 6.29 6.26 -5.20
CA LEU A 31 5.10 7.02 -5.60
C LEU A 31 4.35 6.33 -6.73
N GLN A 32 5.07 5.78 -7.71
CA GLN A 32 4.48 4.96 -8.77
C GLN A 32 3.79 3.72 -8.21
N LEU A 33 4.46 3.02 -7.29
CA LEU A 33 3.88 1.87 -6.60
C LEU A 33 2.67 2.26 -5.75
N PHE A 34 2.70 3.43 -5.11
CA PHE A 34 1.55 3.93 -4.37
C PHE A 34 0.34 4.17 -5.28
N ASP A 35 0.53 4.73 -6.48
CA ASP A 35 -0.55 4.91 -7.44
C ASP A 35 -1.18 3.58 -7.84
N GLU A 36 -0.36 2.54 -8.07
CA GLU A 36 -0.87 1.19 -8.39
C GLU A 36 -1.58 0.54 -7.20
N VAL A 37 -1.00 0.61 -6.00
CA VAL A 37 -1.63 0.13 -4.76
C VAL A 37 -2.96 0.85 -4.53
N GLN A 38 -3.02 2.17 -4.76
CA GLN A 38 -4.24 2.96 -4.62
C GLN A 38 -5.30 2.54 -5.64
N LYS A 39 -4.92 2.27 -6.90
CA LYS A 39 -5.86 1.80 -7.93
C LYS A 39 -6.50 0.46 -7.54
N ILE A 40 -5.71 -0.46 -7.00
CA ILE A 40 -6.15 -1.82 -6.64
C ILE A 40 -6.98 -1.82 -5.34
N THR A 41 -6.48 -1.14 -4.30
CA THR A 41 -7.04 -1.23 -2.93
C THR A 41 -8.02 -0.09 -2.61
N HIS A 42 -8.04 0.95 -3.43
CA HIS A 42 -8.73 2.21 -3.19
C HIS A 42 -8.30 2.96 -1.92
N CYS A 43 -7.17 2.60 -1.30
CA CYS A 43 -6.66 3.30 -0.12
C CYS A 43 -6.52 4.81 -0.37
N SER A 44 -6.56 5.63 0.68
CA SER A 44 -6.48 7.11 0.58
C SER A 44 -7.59 7.83 -0.21
N THR A 45 -8.54 7.14 -0.83
CA THR A 45 -9.72 7.77 -1.49
C THR A 45 -10.90 8.04 -0.56
N GLY A 46 -10.72 7.80 0.75
CA GLY A 46 -11.68 8.11 1.82
C GLY A 46 -11.32 9.39 2.56
N CYS A 47 -10.73 9.26 3.76
CA CYS A 47 -10.28 10.40 4.56
C CYS A 47 -8.83 10.85 4.28
N GLY A 48 -8.06 10.07 3.51
CA GLY A 48 -6.64 10.34 3.22
C GLY A 48 -5.66 10.03 4.37
N GLY A 49 -6.12 9.86 5.62
CA GLY A 49 -5.24 9.72 6.80
C GLY A 49 -4.39 8.44 6.87
N CYS A 50 -4.50 7.52 5.91
CA CYS A 50 -3.62 6.35 5.81
C CYS A 50 -2.46 6.55 4.82
N HIS A 51 -2.40 7.66 4.09
CA HIS A 51 -1.47 7.87 2.97
C HIS A 51 -0.01 7.55 3.34
N ASP A 52 0.53 8.22 4.36
CA ASP A 52 1.92 8.03 4.79
C ASP A 52 2.20 6.59 5.24
N LYS A 53 1.24 5.96 5.95
CA LYS A 53 1.38 4.57 6.39
C LYS A 53 1.44 3.59 5.23
N VAL A 54 0.74 3.87 4.13
CA VAL A 54 0.81 3.05 2.93
C VAL A 54 2.18 3.22 2.26
N LEU A 55 2.71 4.44 2.19
CA LEU A 55 4.07 4.69 1.68
C LEU A 55 5.15 3.98 2.50
N ASP A 56 5.00 3.97 3.83
CA ASP A 56 5.90 3.25 4.74
C ASP A 56 5.87 1.74 4.45
N VAL A 57 4.67 1.15 4.29
CA VAL A 57 4.52 -0.28 3.98
C VAL A 57 5.11 -0.62 2.60
N ILE A 58 4.88 0.20 1.58
CA ILE A 58 5.48 0.01 0.25
C ILE A 58 7.00 0.00 0.36
N SER A 59 7.57 0.99 1.06
CA SER A 59 9.01 1.10 1.27
C SER A 59 9.57 -0.10 2.02
N GLU A 60 8.89 -0.58 3.06
CA GLU A 60 9.26 -1.79 3.79
C GLU A 60 9.28 -3.02 2.88
N VAL A 61 8.24 -3.22 2.06
CA VAL A 61 8.14 -4.35 1.13
C VAL A 61 9.23 -4.30 0.06
N MET A 62 9.57 -3.12 -0.47
CA MET A 62 10.65 -2.96 -1.45
C MET A 62 12.05 -3.29 -0.90
N MET A 63 12.26 -3.10 0.41
CA MET A 63 13.54 -3.36 1.08
C MET A 63 13.69 -4.81 1.58
N LYS A 64 12.65 -5.65 1.43
CA LYS A 64 12.70 -7.10 1.74
C LYS A 64 13.32 -7.90 0.59
#